data_AF-A0A945N434-F1
#
_entry.id   AF-A0A945N434-F1
#
_cell.length_a   1.000
_cell.length_b   1.000
_cell.length_c   1.000
_cell.angle_alpha   90.00
_cell.angle_beta   90.00
_cell.angle_gamma   90.00
#
_symmetry.space_group_name_H-M   'P 1'
#
loop_
_entity.id
_entity.type
_entity.pdbx_description
1 polymer ?
#
loop_
_entity_poly.entity_id
_entity_poly.type
_entity_poly.pdbx_seq_one_letter_code
_entity_poly.pdbx_strand_id
1 'polypeptide(L)' 'NHGLLTVGQTVDEVAWWYISMERSCQAQLLAEAAGTPVQIRPEIASLTQKQVGQPSGGYFSFKPIYDVMLAEQPDMFDDE' A
#
# COMPACT_ATOMS: atom_id res chain seq x y z
N ASN A 1 -10.50 -16.01 -6.42
CA ASN A 1 -11.92 -15.57 -6.47
C ASN A 1 -12.42 -15.05 -5.11
N HIS A 2 -11.59 -14.37 -4.30
CA HIS A 2 -12.04 -13.85 -3.00
C HIS A 2 -11.55 -12.41 -2.79
N GLY A 3 -10.24 -12.19 -2.66
CA GLY A 3 -9.69 -10.85 -2.56
C GLY A 3 -8.31 -10.82 -1.90
N LEU A 4 -7.93 -9.64 -1.41
CA LEU A 4 -6.69 -9.40 -0.70
C LEU A 4 -6.90 -9.48 0.82
N LEU A 5 -5.86 -9.93 1.53
CA LEU A 5 -5.76 -9.87 2.98
C LEU A 5 -4.35 -9.39 3.34
N THR A 6 -4.26 -8.37 4.18
CA THR A 6 -2.99 -7.85 4.70
C THR A 6 -2.99 -7.83 6.22
N VAL A 7 -1.81 -7.93 6.80
CA VAL A 7 -1.58 -7.91 8.25
C VAL A 7 -0.37 -7.02 8.54
N GLY A 8 -0.28 -6.54 9.77
CA GLY A 8 0.74 -5.60 10.22
C GLY A 8 0.73 -5.48 11.73
N GLN A 9 1.73 -4.80 12.28
CA GLN A 9 1.87 -4.57 13.72
C GLN A 9 1.00 -3.41 14.20
N THR A 10 0.58 -2.53 13.30
CA THR A 10 -0.35 -1.41 13.55
C THR A 10 -1.44 -1.36 12.49
N VAL A 11 -2.53 -0.63 12.77
CA VAL A 11 -3.64 -0.43 11.82
C VAL A 11 -3.16 0.35 10.59
N ASP A 12 -2.34 1.38 10.78
CA ASP A 12 -1.77 2.22 9.72
C ASP A 12 -0.95 1.39 8.72
N GLU A 13 -0.10 0.50 9.24
CA GLU A 13 0.71 -0.40 8.42
C GLU A 13 -0.19 -1.33 7.59
N VAL A 14 -1.19 -1.95 8.23
CA VAL A 14 -2.16 -2.84 7.55
C VAL A 14 -2.86 -2.13 6.41
N ALA A 15 -3.35 -0.91 6.67
CA ALA A 15 -4.03 -0.08 5.69
C ALA A 15 -3.12 0.22 4.50
N TRP A 16 -1.86 0.62 4.76
CA TRP A 16 -0.91 0.87 3.69
C TRP A 16 -0.60 -0.38 2.85
N TRP A 17 -0.37 -1.53 3.47
CA TRP A 17 -0.12 -2.77 2.72
C TRP A 17 -1.31 -3.15 1.85
N TYR A 18 -2.54 -2.95 2.33
CA TYR A 18 -3.73 -3.20 1.53
C TYR A 18 -3.79 -2.28 0.31
N ILE A 19 -3.63 -0.97 0.53
CA ILE A 19 -3.65 0.05 -0.53
C ILE A 19 -2.55 -0.21 -1.57
N SER A 20 -1.34 -0.50 -1.12
CA SER A 20 -0.18 -0.77 -1.99
C SER A 20 -0.37 -2.04 -2.80
N MET A 21 -0.90 -3.10 -2.19
CA MET A 21 -1.20 -4.36 -2.88
C MET A 21 -2.30 -4.18 -3.92
N GLU A 22 -3.39 -3.51 -3.58
CA GLU A 22 -4.49 -3.21 -4.51
C GLU A 22 -3.99 -2.42 -5.74
N ARG A 23 -3.19 -1.36 -5.51
CA ARG A 23 -2.57 -0.59 -6.59
C ARG A 23 -1.59 -1.41 -7.42
N SER A 24 -0.87 -2.34 -6.80
CA SER A 24 0.04 -3.25 -7.52
C SER A 24 -0.73 -4.21 -8.42
N CYS A 25 -1.85 -4.77 -7.94
CA CYS A 25 -2.75 -5.59 -8.76
C CYS A 25 -3.32 -4.78 -9.94
N GLN A 26 -3.77 -3.55 -9.69
CA GLN A 26 -4.24 -2.66 -10.75
C GLN A 26 -3.15 -2.40 -11.80
N ALA A 27 -1.93 -2.08 -11.36
CA ALA A 27 -0.80 -1.84 -12.25
C ALA A 27 -0.41 -3.09 -13.05
N GLN A 28 -0.44 -4.27 -12.43
CA GLN A 28 -0.17 -5.54 -13.11
C GLN A 28 -1.18 -5.78 -14.24
N LEU A 29 -2.48 -5.65 -13.96
CA LEU A 29 -3.53 -5.84 -14.97
C LEU A 29 -3.37 -4.88 -16.15
N LEU A 30 -3.06 -3.61 -15.87
CA LEU A 30 -2.81 -2.61 -16.92
C LEU A 30 -1.55 -2.93 -17.74
N ALA A 31 -0.47 -3.36 -17.09
CA ALA A 31 0.77 -3.72 -17.77
C ALA A 31 0.61 -4.96 -18.65
N GLU A 32 -0.05 -6.00 -18.13
CA GLU A 32 -0.33 -7.24 -18.86
C GLU A 32 -1.27 -7.02 -20.05
N ALA A 33 -2.25 -6.11 -19.91
CA ALA A 33 -3.10 -5.70 -21.02
C ALA A 33 -2.32 -4.97 -22.14
N ALA A 34 -1.24 -4.26 -21.79
CA ALA A 34 -0.37 -3.58 -22.73
C ALA A 34 0.71 -4.49 -23.35
N GLY A 35 0.99 -5.66 -22.76
CA GLY A 35 1.99 -6.62 -23.23
C GLY A 35 2.68 -7.38 -22.09
N THR A 36 3.86 -7.92 -22.35
CA THR A 36 4.62 -8.65 -21.32
C THR A 36 5.34 -7.68 -20.38
N PRO A 37 5.04 -7.67 -19.06
CA PRO A 37 5.73 -6.79 -18.12
C PRO A 37 7.21 -7.16 -17.95
N VAL A 38 8.08 -6.16 -17.86
CA VAL A 38 9.50 -6.34 -17.54
C VAL A 38 9.66 -6.51 -16.03
N GLN A 39 10.20 -7.66 -15.62
CA GLN A 39 10.41 -7.97 -14.20
C GLN A 39 11.56 -7.15 -13.61
N ILE A 40 11.38 -6.70 -12.37
CA ILE A 40 12.45 -6.07 -11.59
C ILE A 40 13.51 -7.14 -11.28
N ARG A 41 14.79 -6.78 -11.41
CA ARG A 41 15.88 -7.71 -11.10
C ARG A 41 15.84 -8.11 -9.61
N PRO A 42 16.08 -9.39 -9.26
CA PRO A 42 15.89 -9.89 -7.89
C PRO A 42 16.66 -9.11 -6.81
N GLU A 43 17.88 -8.69 -7.10
CA GLU A 43 18.73 -7.93 -6.18
C GLU A 43 18.16 -6.54 -5.89
N ILE A 44 17.53 -5.91 -6.88
CA ILE A 44 16.87 -4.61 -6.71
C ILE A 44 15.56 -4.77 -5.96
N ALA A 45 14.77 -5.80 -6.27
CA ALA A 45 13.55 -6.10 -5.53
C ALA A 45 13.83 -6.34 -4.03
N SER A 46 14.87 -7.11 -3.72
CA SER A 46 15.29 -7.36 -2.33
C SER A 46 15.80 -6.10 -1.64
N LEU A 47 16.59 -5.26 -2.34
CA LEU A 47 17.04 -3.98 -1.79
C LEU A 47 15.87 -3.05 -1.48
N THR A 48 14.93 -2.90 -2.42
CA THR A 48 13.73 -2.07 -2.23
C THR A 48 12.90 -2.58 -1.06
N GLN A 49 12.68 -3.89 -0.93
CA GLN A 49 11.95 -4.47 0.20
C GLN A 49 12.63 -4.12 1.54
N LYS A 50 13.96 -4.14 1.62
CA LYS A 50 14.69 -3.73 2.84
C LYS A 50 14.54 -2.24 3.14
N GLN A 51 14.43 -1.41 2.11
CA GLN A 51 14.34 0.05 2.26
C GLN A 51 12.93 0.52 2.62
N VAL A 52 11.89 -0.04 2.01
CA VAL A 52 10.51 0.46 2.15
C VAL A 52 9.49 -0.57 2.63
N GLY A 53 9.85 -1.86 2.69
CA GLY A 53 8.96 -2.95 3.09
C GLY A 53 9.00 -3.30 4.58
N GLN A 54 9.58 -2.44 5.42
CA GLN A 54 9.60 -2.61 6.87
C GLN A 54 8.31 -2.05 7.51
N PRO A 55 7.88 -2.53 8.70
CA PRO A 55 6.67 -2.06 9.38
C PRO A 55 6.59 -0.54 9.55
N SER A 56 7.70 0.11 9.92
CA SER A 56 7.80 1.57 10.04
C SER A 56 7.60 2.28 8.70
N GLY A 57 8.01 1.66 7.59
CA GLY A 57 7.77 2.15 6.24
C GLY A 57 6.27 2.15 5.91
N GLY A 58 5.54 1.11 6.34
CA GLY A 58 4.09 1.05 6.18
C GLY A 58 3.36 2.12 6.97
N TYR A 59 3.68 2.25 8.26
CA TYR A 59 3.16 3.33 9.11
C TYR A 59 3.40 4.72 8.49
N PHE A 60 4.64 5.02 8.11
CA PHE A 60 4.99 6.33 7.56
C PHE A 60 4.32 6.59 6.21
N SER A 61 4.15 5.57 5.37
CA SER A 61 3.53 5.71 4.05
C SER A 61 2.02 5.92 4.12
N PHE A 62 1.36 5.42 5.17
CA PHE A 62 -0.07 5.68 5.39
C PHE A 62 -0.34 7.12 5.84
N LYS A 63 0.58 7.71 6.60
CA LYS A 63 0.40 9.02 7.23
C LYS A 63 -0.13 10.12 6.28
N PRO A 64 0.42 10.37 5.08
CA PRO A 64 -0.12 11.40 4.20
C PRO A 64 -1.56 11.13 3.74
N ILE A 65 -1.96 9.86 3.59
CA ILE A 65 -3.33 9.48 3.23
C ILE A 65 -4.27 9.80 4.41
N TYR A 66 -3.87 9.41 5.61
CA TYR A 66 -4.60 9.71 6.83
C TYR A 66 -4.76 11.22 7.06
N ASP A 67 -3.69 11.99 6.88
CA ASP A 67 -3.72 13.45 7.04
C ASP A 67 -4.70 14.12 6.03
N VAL A 68 -4.81 13.60 4.80
CA VAL A 68 -5.83 14.04 3.82
C VAL A 68 -7.23 13.64 4.26
N MET A 69 -7.44 12.42 4.75
CA MET A 69 -8.75 11.97 5.24
C MET A 69 -9.29 12.88 6.35
N LEU A 70 -8.44 13.26 7.31
CA LEU A 70 -8.83 14.19 8.38
C LEU A 70 -9.12 15.60 7.88
N ALA A 71 -8.39 16.06 6.86
CA ALA A 71 -8.65 17.37 6.28
C ALA A 71 -9.97 17.41 5.50
N GLU A 72 -10.33 16.30 4.84
CA GLU A 72 -11.56 16.19 4.06
C GLU A 72 -12.78 15.84 4.92
N GLN A 73 -12.60 15.15 6.04
CA GLN A 73 -13.64 14.70 6.96
C GLN A 73 -13.24 15.03 8.41
N PRO A 74 -13.28 16.32 8.81
CA PRO A 74 -12.79 16.76 10.12
C PRO A 74 -13.60 16.21 11.30
N ASP A 75 -14.86 15.87 11.07
CA ASP A 75 -15.84 15.32 12.01
C ASP A 75 -15.89 13.77 12.00
N MET A 76 -14.99 13.10 11.28
CA MET A 76 -14.99 11.65 11.07
C MET A 76 -14.99 10.81 12.37
N PHE A 77 -14.50 11.38 13.48
CA PHE A 77 -14.41 10.71 14.77
C PHE A 77 -15.26 11.35 15.86
N ASP A 78 -16.13 12.28 15.49
CA ASP A 78 -17.06 12.86 16.46
C ASP A 78 -18.16 11.83 16.76
N ASP A 79 -18.40 11.58 18.04
CA ASP A 79 -19.50 10.74 18.51
C ASP A 79 -20.79 11.60 18.50
N GLU A 80 -21.62 11.51 17.45
CA GLU A 80 -23.01 12.03 17.53
C GLU A 80 -23.85 11.32 18.61
#